data_AF-A0A023GGA3-F1
#
_entry.id   AF-A0A023GGA3-F1
#
_cell.length_a   1.000
_cell.length_b   1.000
_cell.length_c   1.000
_cell.angle_alpha   90.00
_cell.angle_beta   90.00
_cell.angle_gamma   90.00
#
_symmetry.space_group_name_H-M   'P 1'
#
loop_
_entity.id
_entity.type
_entity.pdbx_description
1 polymer ?
#
loop_
_entity_poly.entity_id
_entity_poly.type
_entity_poly.pdbx_seq_one_letter_code
_entity_poly.pdbx_strand_id
1 'polypeptide(L)'
;MALFHSLVSFCMLIAYYHLKVPLAIFKREKEVARAMEFDGLYITEEPAEDDIRTRWDKLVISTKSFPVNYWDKFVKKRVRQKYSETYDPEALSNVLGMDKSGSLSQEQEEPSGLFPFITNVDWKYQIWKAGVTITDNSFLYNLWYFTFSVMGYLNYFFFAAHLLDVAVGFKTLRTILQSVTHNGKQLVLTVMLLTIIVYIYTVIAFSFFRKFYIQEED
;
A
#
# COMPACT_ATOMS: atom_id res chain seq x y z
N MET A 1 -15.41 -16.73 -23.84
CA MET A 1 -14.02 -16.25 -23.66
C MET A 1 -13.89 -15.19 -22.57
N ALA A 2 -14.65 -14.08 -22.60
CA ALA A 2 -14.60 -13.03 -21.55
C ALA A 2 -14.74 -13.56 -20.10
N LEU A 3 -15.77 -14.35 -19.82
CA LEU A 3 -15.97 -14.97 -18.49
C LEU A 3 -14.80 -15.85 -18.04
N PHE A 4 -14.21 -16.60 -18.97
CA PHE A 4 -13.04 -17.43 -18.69
C PHE A 4 -11.82 -16.56 -18.35
N HIS A 5 -11.61 -15.46 -19.06
CA HIS A 5 -10.53 -14.51 -18.76
C HIS A 5 -10.69 -13.87 -17.36
N SER A 6 -11.93 -13.50 -17.00
CA SER A 6 -12.24 -12.97 -15.67
C SER A 6 -12.08 -14.02 -14.56
N LEU A 7 -12.40 -15.28 -14.85
CA LEU A 7 -12.18 -16.37 -13.89
C LEU A 7 -10.68 -16.61 -13.66
N VAL A 8 -9.86 -16.63 -14.72
CA VAL A 8 -8.42 -16.82 -14.61
C VAL A 8 -7.77 -15.66 -13.86
N SER A 9 -8.13 -14.41 -14.16
CA SER A 9 -7.61 -13.24 -13.44
C SER A 9 -7.99 -13.25 -11.96
N PHE A 10 -9.21 -13.68 -11.64
CA PHE A 10 -9.64 -13.89 -10.26
C PHE A 10 -8.79 -14.96 -9.53
N CYS A 11 -8.55 -16.10 -10.18
CA CYS A 11 -7.68 -17.15 -9.64
C CYS A 11 -6.24 -16.64 -9.42
N MET A 12 -5.71 -15.83 -10.33
CA MET A 12 -4.37 -15.21 -10.17
C MET A 12 -4.32 -14.26 -8.97
N LEU A 13 -5.37 -13.44 -8.77
CA LEU A 13 -5.47 -12.55 -7.62
C LEU A 13 -5.49 -13.33 -6.29
N ILE A 14 -6.29 -14.40 -6.22
CA ILE A 14 -6.34 -15.30 -5.05
C ILE A 14 -4.98 -15.96 -4.80
N ALA A 15 -4.35 -16.50 -5.84
CA ALA A 15 -3.04 -17.13 -5.73
C ALA A 15 -1.98 -16.14 -5.21
N TYR A 16 -1.99 -14.89 -5.70
CA TYR A 16 -1.11 -13.85 -5.21
C TYR A 16 -1.37 -13.55 -3.72
N TYR A 17 -2.65 -13.43 -3.33
CA TYR A 17 -3.05 -13.17 -1.95
C TYR A 17 -2.60 -14.28 -0.98
N HIS A 18 -2.63 -15.55 -1.38
CA HIS A 18 -2.20 -16.64 -0.49
C HIS A 18 -0.69 -16.91 -0.51
N LEU A 19 0.02 -16.59 -1.61
CA LEU A 19 1.44 -16.91 -1.74
C LEU A 19 2.36 -15.73 -1.43
N LYS A 20 2.06 -14.53 -1.93
CA LYS A 20 2.96 -13.37 -1.87
C LYS A 20 2.64 -12.42 -0.73
N VAL A 21 1.36 -12.19 -0.44
CA VAL A 21 0.95 -11.28 0.64
C VAL A 21 1.48 -11.74 2.01
N PRO A 22 1.44 -13.02 2.42
CA PRO A 22 1.99 -13.43 3.71
C PRO A 22 3.48 -13.11 3.86
N LEU A 23 4.26 -13.24 2.77
CA LEU A 23 5.67 -12.88 2.76
C LEU A 23 5.88 -11.36 2.88
N ALA A 24 5.04 -10.55 2.21
CA ALA A 24 5.08 -9.10 2.34
C ALA A 24 4.74 -8.65 3.77
N ILE A 25 3.69 -9.22 4.36
CA ILE A 25 3.31 -8.98 5.76
C ILE A 25 4.42 -9.41 6.72
N PHE A 26 5.03 -10.58 6.51
CA PHE A 26 6.16 -11.04 7.31
C PHE A 26 7.33 -10.06 7.28
N LYS A 27 7.73 -9.58 6.10
CA LYS A 27 8.81 -8.58 5.96
C LYS A 27 8.45 -7.29 6.69
N ARG A 28 7.21 -6.84 6.58
CA ARG A 28 6.72 -5.63 7.23
C ARG A 28 6.72 -5.76 8.76
N GLU A 29 6.18 -6.85 9.30
CA GLU A 29 6.20 -7.09 10.75
C GLU A 29 7.63 -7.20 11.29
N LYS A 30 8.53 -7.84 10.54
CA LYS A 30 9.97 -7.90 10.88
C LYS A 30 10.60 -6.52 10.98
N GLU A 31 10.31 -5.63 10.03
CA GLU A 31 10.82 -4.25 10.03
C GLU A 31 10.26 -3.46 11.22
N VAL A 32 8.95 -3.52 11.46
CA VAL A 32 8.31 -2.84 12.61
C VAL A 32 8.87 -3.34 13.94
N ALA A 33 9.03 -4.66 14.10
CA ALA A 33 9.60 -5.26 15.30
C ALA A 33 11.03 -4.78 15.56
N ARG A 34 11.87 -4.72 14.52
CA ARG A 34 13.26 -4.25 14.63
C ARG A 34 13.36 -2.75 14.90
N ALA A 35 12.57 -1.94 14.20
CA ALA A 35 12.56 -0.50 14.42
C ALA A 35 12.14 -0.14 15.86
N MET A 36 11.16 -0.85 16.39
CA MET A 36 10.73 -0.69 17.78
C MET A 36 11.77 -1.17 18.78
N GLU A 37 12.43 -2.31 18.53
CA GLU A 37 13.40 -2.90 19.46
C GLU A 37 14.74 -2.19 19.46
N PHE A 38 15.26 -1.79 18.30
CA PHE A 38 16.62 -1.23 18.18
C PHE A 38 16.61 0.29 18.13
N ASP A 39 15.72 0.87 17.33
CA ASP A 39 15.72 2.31 17.04
C ASP A 39 14.84 3.11 18.01
N GLY A 40 14.01 2.42 18.82
CA GLY A 40 13.07 3.09 19.73
C GLY A 40 11.94 3.83 19.02
N LEU A 41 11.81 3.65 17.71
CA LEU A 41 10.75 4.24 16.90
C LEU A 41 9.40 3.89 17.54
N TYR A 42 8.48 4.86 17.60
CA TYR A 42 7.17 4.79 18.27
C TYR A 42 7.17 4.90 19.81
N ILE A 43 8.33 4.83 20.46
CA ILE A 43 8.46 4.92 21.92
C ILE A 43 9.23 6.19 22.31
N THR A 44 10.41 6.38 21.75
CA THR A 44 11.32 7.49 22.06
C THR A 44 11.14 8.66 21.10
N GLU A 45 10.89 8.36 19.83
CA GLU A 45 10.80 9.33 18.74
C GLU A 45 9.41 9.31 18.10
N GLU A 46 8.84 10.50 17.90
CA GLU A 46 7.65 10.64 17.08
C GLU A 46 8.02 10.47 15.59
N PRO A 47 7.20 9.76 14.81
CA PRO A 47 7.47 9.58 13.40
C PRO A 47 7.42 10.92 12.67
N ALA A 48 8.39 11.15 11.77
CA ALA A 48 8.43 12.34 10.93
C ALA A 48 7.08 12.57 10.21
N GLU A 49 6.70 13.83 10.02
CA GLU A 49 5.39 14.17 9.46
C GLU A 49 5.16 13.57 8.06
N ASP A 50 6.24 13.47 7.28
CA ASP A 50 6.22 12.97 5.90
C ASP A 50 6.19 11.43 5.80
N ASP A 51 6.46 10.71 6.89
CA ASP A 51 6.53 9.25 6.88
C ASP A 51 5.18 8.59 7.19
N ILE A 52 4.30 8.61 6.18
CA ILE A 52 2.98 7.98 6.20
C ILE A 52 3.08 6.48 6.50
N ARG A 53 4.15 5.83 6.01
CA ARG A 53 4.38 4.38 6.15
C ARG A 53 4.60 4.01 7.61
N THR A 54 5.43 4.76 8.32
CA THR A 54 5.68 4.60 9.75
C THR A 54 4.44 4.97 10.56
N ARG A 55 3.74 6.06 10.21
CA ARG A 55 2.48 6.43 10.88
C ARG A 55 1.41 5.34 10.80
N TRP A 56 1.29 4.66 9.66
CA TRP A 56 0.37 3.54 9.48
C TRP A 56 0.73 2.35 10.39
N ASP A 57 2.01 2.07 10.59
CA ASP A 57 2.47 0.99 11.46
C ASP A 57 2.18 1.24 12.93
N LYS A 58 2.06 2.49 13.38
CA LYS A 58 1.64 2.80 14.75
C LYS A 58 0.32 2.11 15.13
N LEU A 59 -0.57 1.88 14.15
CA LEU A 59 -1.82 1.15 14.36
C LEU A 59 -1.58 -0.30 14.85
N VAL A 60 -0.61 -1.00 14.26
CA VAL A 60 -0.37 -2.44 14.50
C VAL A 60 0.28 -2.71 15.86
N ILE A 61 1.04 -1.75 16.40
CA ILE A 61 1.82 -1.92 17.63
C ILE A 61 0.92 -2.20 18.83
N SER A 62 -0.21 -1.49 18.90
CA SER A 62 -1.20 -1.64 19.96
C SER A 62 -2.12 -2.87 19.81
N THR A 63 -2.03 -3.61 18.71
CA THR A 63 -2.92 -4.75 18.42
C THR A 63 -2.51 -6.00 19.19
N LYS A 64 -3.46 -6.82 19.63
CA LYS A 64 -3.16 -8.03 20.39
C LYS A 64 -2.54 -9.11 19.51
N SER A 65 -2.93 -9.14 18.23
CA SER A 65 -2.41 -10.09 17.26
C SER A 65 -0.97 -9.83 16.82
N PHE A 66 -0.43 -8.63 17.00
CA PHE A 66 0.97 -8.37 16.63
C PHE A 66 1.94 -9.05 17.60
N PRO A 67 2.95 -9.81 17.14
CA PRO A 67 3.32 -10.08 15.74
C PRO A 67 2.96 -11.52 15.28
N VAL A 68 1.81 -11.72 14.63
CA VAL A 68 1.28 -13.05 14.26
C VAL A 68 1.99 -13.72 13.08
N ASN A 69 2.56 -12.98 12.13
CA ASN A 69 3.26 -13.56 10.99
C ASN A 69 4.78 -13.65 11.22
N TYR A 70 5.36 -12.74 11.99
CA TYR A 70 6.78 -12.74 12.31
C TYR A 70 7.17 -13.93 13.21
N TRP A 71 8.41 -14.41 13.10
CA TRP A 71 8.84 -15.60 13.85
C TRP A 71 8.95 -15.34 15.36
N ASP A 72 9.31 -14.11 15.75
CA ASP A 72 9.55 -13.75 17.14
C ASP A 72 8.28 -13.19 17.79
N LYS A 73 7.64 -13.98 18.65
CA LYS A 73 6.40 -13.61 19.34
C LYS A 73 6.62 -12.79 20.61
N PHE A 74 7.86 -12.65 21.07
CA PHE A 74 8.18 -12.04 22.36
C PHE A 74 8.72 -10.61 22.24
N VAL A 75 8.68 -10.02 21.03
CA VAL A 75 9.16 -8.66 20.74
C VAL A 75 8.59 -7.62 21.72
N LYS A 76 7.27 -7.62 21.98
CA LYS A 76 6.67 -6.66 22.93
C LYS A 76 7.23 -6.77 24.34
N LYS A 77 7.49 -7.99 24.82
CA LYS A 77 8.10 -8.22 26.13
C LYS A 77 9.54 -7.72 26.17
N ARG A 78 10.33 -7.97 25.12
CA ARG A 78 11.73 -7.49 25.03
C ARG A 78 11.81 -5.98 24.96
N VAL A 79 10.97 -5.36 24.13
CA VAL A 79 10.86 -3.90 24.04
C VAL A 79 10.50 -3.30 25.40
N ARG A 80 9.50 -3.88 26.08
CA ARG A 80 9.13 -3.46 27.43
C ARG A 80 10.32 -3.52 28.40
N GLN A 81 11.06 -4.62 28.39
CA GLN A 81 12.22 -4.82 29.27
C GLN A 81 13.39 -3.87 28.93
N LYS A 82 13.63 -3.60 27.65
CA LYS A 82 14.72 -2.72 27.22
C LYS A 82 14.50 -1.26 27.60
N TYR A 83 13.27 -0.77 27.46
CA TYR A 83 12.93 0.64 27.68
C TYR A 83 12.34 0.92 29.07
N SER A 84 12.14 -0.10 29.92
CA SER A 84 11.56 0.08 31.27
C SER A 84 12.43 0.88 32.24
N GLU A 85 13.74 0.99 31.98
CA GLU A 85 14.64 1.81 32.81
C GLU A 85 14.53 3.31 32.49
N THR A 86 14.16 3.64 31.24
CA THR A 86 14.10 5.03 30.75
C THR A 86 12.69 5.60 30.78
N TYR A 87 11.67 4.76 30.58
CA TYR A 87 10.27 5.15 30.48
C TYR A 87 9.39 4.43 31.50
N ASP A 88 8.27 5.06 31.84
CA ASP A 88 7.27 4.46 32.74
C ASP A 88 6.75 3.11 32.18
N PRO A 89 6.89 2.00 32.94
CA PRO A 89 6.44 0.69 32.50
C PRO A 89 4.95 0.59 32.18
N GLU A 90 4.10 1.37 32.85
CA GLU A 90 2.65 1.36 32.59
C GLU A 90 2.31 2.06 31.27
N ALA A 91 2.89 3.23 31.02
CA ALA A 91 2.77 3.92 29.74
C ALA A 91 3.24 3.04 28.57
N LEU A 92 4.36 2.33 28.73
CA LEU A 92 4.90 1.43 27.70
C LEU A 92 3.97 0.23 27.44
N SER A 93 3.36 -0.33 28.50
CA SER A 93 2.37 -1.40 28.36
C SER A 93 1.14 -0.93 27.57
N ASN A 94 0.68 0.30 27.82
CA ASN A 94 -0.47 0.88 27.13
C ASN A 94 -0.18 1.12 25.63
N VAL A 95 0.99 1.67 25.30
CA VAL A 95 1.41 1.89 23.90
C VAL A 95 1.51 0.58 23.12
N LEU A 96 2.09 -0.45 23.75
CA LEU A 96 2.24 -1.78 23.16
C LEU A 96 0.93 -2.59 23.17
N GLY A 97 -0.15 -2.08 23.76
CA GLY A 97 -1.41 -2.80 23.92
C GLY A 97 -1.25 -4.11 24.69
N MET A 98 -0.31 -4.16 25.64
CA MET A 98 -0.12 -5.28 26.55
C MET A 98 -1.11 -5.16 27.70
N ASP A 99 -1.96 -6.17 27.87
CA ASP A 99 -2.89 -6.25 29.00
C ASP A 99 -2.11 -6.27 30.33
N LYS A 100 -2.65 -5.67 31.41
CA LYS A 100 -1.99 -5.58 32.74
C LYS A 100 -1.65 -6.94 33.35
N SER A 101 -2.25 -8.01 32.84
CA SER A 101 -1.88 -9.39 33.17
C SER A 101 -1.00 -9.94 32.06
N GLY A 102 0.24 -10.31 32.38
CA GLY A 102 1.20 -10.91 31.45
C GLY A 102 0.83 -12.32 30.94
N SER A 103 -0.47 -12.60 30.79
CA SER A 103 -0.98 -13.82 30.18
C SER A 103 -0.78 -13.72 28.66
N LEU A 104 0.38 -14.22 28.21
CA LEU A 104 0.34 -15.04 27.01
C LEU A 104 -0.56 -16.22 27.32
N SER A 105 -1.43 -16.56 26.38
CA SER A 105 -2.37 -17.68 26.45
C SER A 105 -3.56 -17.42 27.37
N GLN A 106 -4.54 -16.65 26.88
CA GLN A 106 -5.92 -17.01 27.17
C GLN A 106 -6.38 -17.87 26.00
N GLU A 107 -6.30 -19.19 26.17
CA GLU A 107 -7.11 -20.14 25.41
C GLU A 107 -8.57 -19.73 25.65
N GLN A 108 -9.11 -18.87 24.79
CA GLN A 108 -10.54 -18.60 24.79
C GLN A 108 -11.18 -19.73 24.01
N GLU A 109 -11.99 -20.53 24.71
CA GLU A 109 -12.90 -21.53 24.15
C GLU A 109 -13.57 -20.98 22.90
N GLU A 110 -13.36 -21.66 21.76
CA GLU A 110 -13.95 -21.34 20.46
C GLU A 110 -15.48 -21.22 20.59
N PRO A 111 -16.05 -20.01 20.56
CA PRO A 111 -17.49 -19.87 20.61
C PRO A 111 -18.04 -20.32 19.26
N SER A 112 -18.68 -21.48 19.24
CA SER A 112 -19.26 -22.09 18.04
C SER A 112 -20.40 -21.22 17.48
N GLY A 113 -20.08 -20.34 16.52
CA GLY A 113 -21.04 -19.52 15.78
C GLY A 113 -20.36 -18.43 14.93
N LEU A 114 -20.99 -18.03 13.82
CA LEU A 114 -20.46 -17.00 12.92
C LEU A 114 -20.38 -15.60 13.57
N PHE A 115 -21.33 -15.26 14.45
CA PHE A 115 -21.39 -13.95 15.11
C PHE A 115 -20.30 -13.75 16.19
N PRO A 116 -20.06 -14.72 17.10
CA PRO A 116 -18.93 -14.66 18.02
C PRO A 116 -17.57 -14.64 17.31
N PHE A 117 -17.43 -15.33 16.17
CA PHE A 117 -16.21 -15.32 15.38
C PHE A 117 -15.86 -13.92 14.85
N ILE A 118 -16.83 -13.20 14.27
CA ILE A 118 -16.61 -11.85 13.72
C ILE A 118 -16.24 -10.84 14.83
N THR A 119 -16.82 -11.00 16.03
CA THR A 119 -16.57 -10.10 17.17
C THR A 119 -15.25 -10.39 17.89
N ASN A 120 -14.69 -11.60 17.76
CA ASN A 120 -13.38 -11.96 18.33
C ASN A 120 -12.19 -11.48 17.46
N VAL A 121 -12.42 -11.15 16.19
CA VAL A 121 -11.35 -10.72 15.27
C VAL A 121 -10.75 -9.37 15.67
N ASP A 122 -9.41 -9.29 15.71
CA ASP A 122 -8.67 -8.04 15.88
C ASP A 122 -8.79 -7.15 14.63
N TRP A 123 -9.84 -6.32 14.60
CA TRP A 123 -10.16 -5.48 13.45
C TRP A 123 -9.08 -4.43 13.15
N LYS A 124 -8.38 -3.95 14.19
CA LYS A 124 -7.25 -3.02 14.01
C LYS A 124 -6.12 -3.67 13.22
N TYR A 125 -5.79 -4.92 13.57
CA TYR A 125 -4.80 -5.70 12.84
C TYR A 125 -5.24 -5.96 11.38
N GLN A 126 -6.51 -6.31 11.16
CA GLN A 126 -7.04 -6.53 9.81
C GLN A 126 -7.00 -5.27 8.95
N ILE A 127 -7.36 -4.10 9.49
CA ILE A 127 -7.24 -2.82 8.79
C ILE A 127 -5.78 -2.54 8.41
N TRP A 128 -4.85 -2.72 9.35
CA TRP A 128 -3.44 -2.52 9.05
C TRP A 128 -2.95 -3.45 7.93
N LYS A 129 -3.29 -4.75 8.02
CA LYS A 129 -2.94 -5.76 7.00
C LYS A 129 -3.55 -5.42 5.64
N ALA A 130 -4.80 -4.97 5.60
CA ALA A 130 -5.44 -4.52 4.37
C ALA A 130 -4.73 -3.30 3.77
N GLY A 131 -4.36 -2.32 4.59
CA GLY A 131 -3.56 -1.17 4.16
C GLY A 131 -2.22 -1.59 3.54
N VAL A 132 -1.46 -2.46 4.22
CA VAL A 132 -0.19 -2.98 3.67
C VAL A 132 -0.40 -3.70 2.34
N THR A 133 -1.48 -4.49 2.23
CA THR A 133 -1.82 -5.22 0.99
C THR A 133 -2.18 -4.27 -0.15
N ILE A 134 -2.99 -3.24 0.13
CA ILE A 134 -3.41 -2.24 -0.88
C ILE A 134 -2.23 -1.35 -1.30
N THR A 135 -1.24 -1.13 -0.45
CA THR A 135 -0.03 -0.38 -0.84
C THR A 135 0.99 -1.20 -1.63
N ASP A 136 0.81 -2.51 -1.77
CA ASP A 136 1.70 -3.34 -2.59
C ASP A 136 1.41 -3.13 -4.08
N ASN A 137 2.36 -2.52 -4.80
CA ASN A 137 2.25 -2.25 -6.24
C ASN A 137 1.93 -3.51 -7.05
N SER A 138 2.47 -4.66 -6.65
CA SER A 138 2.23 -5.93 -7.36
C SER A 138 0.80 -6.45 -7.11
N PHE A 139 0.28 -6.31 -5.89
CA PHE A 139 -1.13 -6.61 -5.60
C PHE A 139 -2.06 -5.66 -6.36
N LEU A 140 -1.80 -4.35 -6.34
CA LEU A 140 -2.58 -3.35 -7.08
C LEU A 140 -2.62 -3.64 -8.58
N TYR A 141 -1.51 -4.07 -9.16
CA TYR A 141 -1.46 -4.48 -10.56
C TYR A 141 -2.44 -5.63 -10.86
N ASN A 142 -2.39 -6.71 -10.06
CA ASN A 142 -3.30 -7.84 -10.21
C ASN A 142 -4.76 -7.45 -9.95
N LEU A 143 -5.00 -6.56 -8.98
CA LEU A 143 -6.34 -6.05 -8.67
C LEU A 143 -6.90 -5.26 -9.85
N TRP A 144 -6.13 -4.32 -10.42
CA TRP A 144 -6.54 -3.55 -11.60
C TRP A 144 -6.74 -4.42 -12.84
N TYR A 145 -5.88 -5.42 -13.03
CA TYR A 145 -6.03 -6.41 -14.09
C TYR A 145 -7.38 -7.14 -13.97
N PHE A 146 -7.72 -7.63 -12.77
CA PHE A 146 -9.03 -8.24 -12.51
C PHE A 146 -10.19 -7.24 -12.71
N THR A 147 -10.07 -6.00 -12.22
CA THR A 147 -11.08 -4.96 -12.40
C THR A 147 -11.35 -4.68 -13.88
N PHE A 148 -10.33 -4.53 -14.72
CA PHE A 148 -10.50 -4.37 -16.16
C PHE A 148 -11.11 -5.61 -16.82
N SER A 149 -10.82 -6.81 -16.32
CA SER A 149 -11.45 -8.03 -16.83
C SER A 149 -12.96 -8.06 -16.54
N VAL A 150 -13.38 -7.58 -15.36
CA VAL A 150 -14.80 -7.44 -15.01
C VAL A 150 -15.45 -6.32 -15.83
N MET A 151 -14.81 -5.16 -15.95
CA MET A 151 -15.29 -4.04 -16.78
C MET A 151 -15.38 -4.40 -18.26
N GLY A 152 -14.56 -5.34 -18.74
CA GLY A 152 -14.64 -5.91 -20.08
C GLY A 152 -16.00 -6.52 -20.41
N TYR A 153 -16.76 -6.95 -19.40
CA TYR A 153 -18.15 -7.40 -19.59
C TYR A 153 -19.10 -6.26 -19.96
N LEU A 154 -18.86 -5.06 -19.42
CA LEU A 154 -19.65 -3.86 -19.72
C LEU A 154 -19.28 -3.28 -21.08
N ASN A 155 -17.99 -3.28 -21.43
CA ASN A 155 -17.49 -2.79 -22.71
C ASN A 155 -16.24 -3.56 -23.15
N TYR A 156 -16.26 -4.11 -24.37
CA TYR A 156 -15.16 -4.89 -24.94
C TYR A 156 -13.84 -4.10 -25.05
N PHE A 157 -13.86 -2.77 -25.08
CA PHE A 157 -12.67 -1.93 -25.10
C PHE A 157 -11.71 -2.22 -23.93
N PHE A 158 -12.23 -2.53 -22.74
CA PHE A 158 -11.39 -2.82 -21.57
C PHE A 158 -10.57 -4.12 -21.73
N PHE A 159 -10.99 -5.06 -22.59
CA PHE A 159 -10.16 -6.21 -22.92
C PHE A 159 -8.89 -5.83 -23.68
N ALA A 160 -8.91 -4.76 -24.48
CA ALA A 160 -7.71 -4.29 -25.17
C ALA A 160 -6.64 -3.78 -24.18
N ALA A 161 -7.03 -3.24 -23.03
CA ALA A 161 -6.09 -2.79 -22.01
C ALA A 161 -5.23 -3.94 -21.44
N HIS A 162 -5.70 -5.18 -21.49
CA HIS A 162 -4.94 -6.34 -21.02
C HIS A 162 -3.71 -6.64 -21.91
N LEU A 163 -3.69 -6.14 -23.14
CA LEU A 163 -2.52 -6.26 -24.02
C LEU A 163 -1.30 -5.50 -23.49
N LEU A 164 -1.48 -4.49 -22.62
CA LEU A 164 -0.36 -3.80 -21.96
C LEU A 164 0.47 -4.74 -21.08
N ASP A 165 -0.09 -5.85 -20.61
CA ASP A 165 0.63 -6.83 -19.77
C ASP A 165 1.84 -7.41 -20.51
N VAL A 166 1.78 -7.51 -21.85
CA VAL A 166 2.92 -7.90 -22.69
C VAL A 166 4.15 -7.02 -22.41
N ALA A 167 3.97 -5.70 -22.25
CA ALA A 167 5.07 -4.78 -21.98
C ALA A 167 5.70 -5.00 -20.60
N VAL A 168 4.90 -5.43 -19.61
CA VAL A 168 5.37 -5.69 -18.25
C VAL A 168 5.94 -7.10 -18.11
N GLY A 169 5.43 -8.07 -18.87
CA GLY A 169 5.82 -9.49 -18.83
C GLY A 169 7.23 -9.75 -19.37
N PHE A 170 7.66 -9.01 -20.40
CA PHE A 170 9.00 -9.15 -20.96
C PHE A 170 10.03 -8.28 -20.24
N LYS A 171 11.11 -8.89 -19.75
CA LYS A 171 12.20 -8.18 -19.04
C LYS A 171 12.76 -7.02 -19.87
N THR A 172 12.99 -7.22 -21.17
CA THR A 172 13.54 -6.18 -22.05
C THR A 172 12.59 -4.98 -22.19
N LEU A 173 11.29 -5.22 -22.42
CA LEU A 173 10.31 -4.14 -22.55
C LEU A 173 10.13 -3.40 -21.22
N ARG A 174 10.18 -4.12 -20.09
CA ARG A 174 10.20 -3.52 -18.76
C ARG A 174 11.39 -2.58 -18.57
N THR A 175 12.59 -2.98 -18.99
CA THR A 175 13.78 -2.11 -18.94
C THR A 175 13.60 -0.86 -19.80
N ILE A 176 13.01 -1.00 -21.00
CA ILE A 176 12.72 0.14 -21.88
C ILE A 176 11.69 1.09 -21.24
N LEU A 177 10.63 0.55 -20.62
CA LEU A 177 9.65 1.37 -19.90
C LEU A 177 10.31 2.08 -18.70
N GLN A 178 11.17 1.37 -17.97
CA GLN A 178 11.90 1.90 -16.82
C GLN A 178 12.87 3.03 -17.21
N SER A 179 13.47 3.00 -18.40
CA SER A 179 14.38 4.08 -18.81
C SER A 179 13.65 5.41 -18.99
N VAL A 180 12.38 5.39 -19.42
CA VAL A 180 11.53 6.58 -19.51
C VAL A 180 11.02 7.00 -18.12
N THR A 181 10.52 6.05 -17.32
CA THR A 181 9.94 6.37 -16.00
C THR A 181 10.97 6.80 -14.96
N HIS A 182 12.23 6.38 -15.10
CA HIS A 182 13.33 6.78 -14.22
C HIS A 182 13.47 8.32 -14.14
N ASN A 183 13.36 9.00 -15.28
CA ASN A 183 13.46 10.47 -15.36
C ASN A 183 12.09 11.15 -15.41
N GLY A 184 11.00 10.45 -15.04
CA GLY A 184 9.63 10.92 -15.19
C GLY A 184 9.36 12.26 -14.51
N LYS A 185 9.93 12.50 -13.32
CA LYS A 185 9.79 13.80 -12.62
C LYS A 185 10.36 14.96 -13.47
N GLN A 186 11.52 14.77 -14.08
CA GLN A 186 12.14 15.79 -14.93
C GLN A 186 11.35 16.01 -16.22
N LEU A 187 10.82 14.92 -16.80
CA LEU A 187 9.96 15.00 -17.98
C LEU A 187 8.69 15.82 -17.69
N VAL A 188 8.00 15.55 -16.58
CA VAL A 188 6.79 16.29 -16.19
C VAL A 188 7.09 17.77 -15.94
N LEU A 189 8.20 18.09 -15.24
CA LEU A 189 8.61 19.49 -15.03
C LEU A 189 8.89 20.21 -16.36
N THR A 190 9.55 19.52 -17.30
CA THR A 190 9.84 20.07 -18.63
C THR A 190 8.55 20.34 -19.41
N VAL A 191 7.59 19.40 -19.41
CA VAL A 191 6.30 19.58 -20.08
C VAL A 191 5.51 20.73 -19.44
N MET A 192 5.52 20.84 -18.10
CA MET A 192 4.87 21.94 -17.39
C MET A 192 5.44 23.31 -17.80
N LEU A 193 6.77 23.42 -17.89
CA LEU A 193 7.42 24.64 -18.37
C LEU A 193 7.03 24.96 -19.83
N LEU A 194 7.00 23.96 -20.71
CA LEU A 194 6.58 24.13 -22.09
C LEU A 194 5.13 24.65 -22.18
N THR A 195 4.23 24.11 -21.36
CA THR A 195 2.84 24.59 -21.29
C THR A 195 2.76 26.07 -20.87
N ILE A 196 3.56 26.51 -19.89
CA ILE A 196 3.62 27.90 -19.46
C ILE A 196 4.09 28.81 -20.61
N ILE A 197 5.13 28.40 -21.33
CA ILE A 197 5.66 29.16 -22.47
C ILE A 197 4.61 29.30 -23.58
N VAL A 198 3.97 28.19 -23.96
CA VAL A 198 2.90 28.20 -24.97
C VAL A 198 1.74 29.10 -24.54
N TYR A 199 1.36 29.07 -23.26
CA TYR A 199 0.31 29.93 -22.72
C TYR A 199 0.66 31.42 -22.86
N ILE A 200 1.88 31.83 -22.47
CA ILE A 200 2.34 33.21 -22.61
C ILE A 200 2.28 33.66 -24.08
N TYR A 201 2.80 32.85 -25.01
CA TYR A 201 2.73 33.17 -26.44
C TYR A 201 1.29 33.25 -26.96
N THR A 202 0.42 32.35 -26.50
CA THR A 202 -1.00 32.36 -26.88
C THR A 202 -1.68 33.65 -26.41
N VAL A 203 -1.41 34.12 -25.19
CA VAL A 203 -1.97 35.39 -24.67
C VAL A 203 -1.47 36.59 -25.46
N ILE A 204 -0.18 36.63 -25.80
CA ILE A 204 0.40 37.70 -26.63
C ILE A 204 -0.22 37.67 -28.04
N ALA A 205 -0.30 36.49 -28.65
CA ALA A 205 -0.92 36.29 -29.96
C ALA A 205 -2.39 36.73 -29.97
N PHE A 206 -3.16 36.36 -28.95
CA PHE A 206 -4.56 36.76 -28.82
C PHE A 206 -4.74 38.26 -28.56
N SER A 207 -3.85 38.88 -27.81
CA SER A 207 -3.95 40.31 -27.47
C SER A 207 -3.61 41.21 -28.67
N PHE A 208 -2.56 40.87 -29.42
CA PHE A 208 -2.02 41.74 -30.47
C PHE A 208 -2.31 41.25 -31.89
N PHE A 209 -2.31 39.94 -32.11
CA PHE A 209 -2.32 39.35 -33.45
C PHE A 209 -3.66 38.73 -33.84
N ARG A 210 -4.71 38.85 -33.00
CA ARG A 210 -6.04 38.27 -33.26
C ARG A 210 -6.58 38.61 -34.65
N LYS A 211 -6.40 39.84 -35.13
CA LYS A 211 -6.89 40.27 -36.46
C LYS A 211 -6.22 39.56 -37.63
N PHE A 212 -5.00 39.03 -37.47
CA PHE A 212 -4.29 38.28 -38.51
C PHE A 212 -4.73 36.81 -38.62
N TYR A 213 -5.43 36.30 -37.61
CA TYR A 213 -5.89 34.91 -37.57
C TYR A 213 -7.38 34.74 -37.90
N ILE A 214 -8.12 35.83 -38.12
CA ILE A 214 -9.48 35.76 -38.65
C ILE A 214 -9.34 35.43 -40.14
N GLN A 215 -9.55 34.16 -40.49
CA GLN A 215 -9.72 33.77 -41.89
C GLN A 215 -11.06 34.34 -42.36
N GLU A 216 -11.04 35.17 -43.40
CA GLU A 216 -12.26 35.52 -44.14
C GLU A 216 -12.73 34.23 -44.81
N GLU A 217 -13.89 33.71 -44.38
CA GLU A 217 -14.59 32.64 -45.10
C GLU A 217 -15.22 33.27 -46.35
N ASP A 218 -14.74 32.88 -47.54
CA ASP A 218 -15.36 33.16 -48.84
C ASP A 218 -16.67 32.36 -49.03
#